data_AF-A0A953P450-F1
#
_entry.id   AF-A0A953P450-F1
#
_cell.length_a   1.000
_cell.length_b   1.000
_cell.length_c   1.000
_cell.angle_alpha   90.00
_cell.angle_beta   90.00
_cell.angle_gamma   90.00
#
_symmetry.space_group_name_H-M   'P 1'
#
loop_
_entity.id
_entity.type
_entity.pdbx_description
1 polymer ?
#
loop_
_entity_poly.entity_id
_entity_poly.type
_entity_poly.pdbx_seq_one_letter_code
_entity_poly.pdbx_strand_id
1 'polypeptide(L)'
;MKEREYTRLRERLEEDYRRDLESLDRVFRLSGGDPQALAKSSGQVKRGKKVDRGALSQAIDEVLPKFGSADFTAADIYQEIQRRHPDMELKESSVSSAVVRLAEDDGPLTVVSQGKGRRASIFKVKSKGARAEKAS
;
A
#
# COMPACT_ATOMS: atom_id res chain seq x y z
N MET A 1 -5.99 -40.95 -17.13
CA MET A 1 -6.21 -40.01 -18.26
C MET A 1 -5.12 -40.24 -19.28
N LYS A 2 -5.48 -40.37 -20.56
CA LYS A 2 -4.48 -40.61 -21.61
C LYS A 2 -3.83 -39.28 -21.97
N GLU A 3 -2.50 -39.25 -22.08
CA GLU A 3 -1.68 -38.07 -22.36
C GLU A 3 -2.22 -37.20 -23.52
N ARG A 4 -2.80 -37.84 -24.54
CA ARG A 4 -3.45 -37.17 -25.69
C ARG A 4 -4.70 -36.35 -25.33
N GLU A 5 -5.47 -36.76 -24.34
CA GLU A 5 -6.65 -36.02 -23.87
C GLU A 5 -6.23 -34.76 -23.11
N TYR A 6 -5.14 -34.86 -22.35
CA TYR A 6 -4.55 -33.71 -21.67
C TYR A 6 -4.02 -32.67 -22.66
N THR A 7 -3.29 -33.09 -23.71
CA THR A 7 -2.81 -32.18 -24.75
C THR A 7 -3.94 -31.44 -25.45
N ARG A 8 -4.99 -32.17 -25.86
CA ARG A 8 -6.16 -31.56 -26.51
C ARG A 8 -6.90 -30.58 -25.60
N LEU A 9 -7.03 -30.92 -24.32
CA LEU A 9 -7.66 -30.04 -23.34
C LEU A 9 -6.82 -28.77 -23.12
N ARG A 10 -5.50 -28.91 -23.05
CA ARG A 10 -4.57 -27.80 -22.91
C ARG A 10 -4.61 -26.87 -24.13
N GLU A 11 -4.55 -27.43 -25.35
CA GLU A 11 -4.64 -26.65 -26.58
C GLU A 11 -5.95 -25.85 -26.65
N ARG A 12 -7.07 -26.48 -26.27
CA ARG A 12 -8.36 -25.80 -26.20
C ARG A 12 -8.37 -24.66 -25.19
N LEU A 13 -7.81 -24.87 -24.00
CA LEU A 13 -7.71 -23.83 -22.97
C LEU A 13 -6.82 -22.67 -23.41
N GLU A 14 -5.70 -22.95 -24.09
CA GLU A 14 -4.80 -21.93 -24.63
C GLU A 14 -5.49 -21.11 -25.74
N GLU A 15 -6.31 -21.76 -26.57
CA GLU A 15 -7.08 -21.09 -27.62
C GLU A 15 -8.21 -20.22 -27.05
N ASP A 16 -8.95 -20.74 -26.07
CA ASP A 16 -10.00 -19.99 -25.38
C ASP A 16 -9.41 -18.75 -24.69
N TYR A 17 -8.29 -18.91 -23.98
CA TYR A 17 -7.58 -17.80 -23.34
C TYR A 17 -7.11 -16.73 -24.34
N ARG A 18 -6.64 -17.16 -25.52
CA ARG A 18 -6.24 -16.23 -26.59
C ARG A 18 -7.42 -15.42 -27.12
N ARG A 19 -8.57 -16.07 -27.33
CA ARG A 19 -9.79 -15.39 -27.80
C ARG A 19 -10.33 -14.39 -26.78
N ASP A 20 -10.22 -14.71 -25.50
CA ASP A 20 -10.61 -13.79 -24.42
C ASP A 20 -9.71 -12.54 -24.41
N LEU A 21 -8.39 -12.70 -24.54
CA LEU A 21 -7.46 -11.58 -24.64
C LEU A 21 -7.74 -10.70 -25.87
N GLU A 22 -7.97 -11.30 -27.04
CA GLU A 22 -8.33 -10.56 -28.26
C GLU A 22 -9.65 -9.80 -28.11
N SER A 23 -10.63 -10.37 -27.40
CA SER A 23 -11.92 -9.74 -27.13
C SER A 23 -11.76 -8.52 -26.22
N LEU A 24 -10.96 -8.63 -25.16
CA LEU A 24 -10.64 -7.52 -24.27
C LEU A 24 -9.92 -6.39 -25.01
N ASP A 25 -8.94 -6.71 -25.84
CA ASP A 25 -8.22 -5.73 -26.67
C ASP A 25 -9.17 -5.01 -27.64
N ARG A 26 -10.13 -5.73 -28.22
CA ARG A 26 -11.12 -5.15 -29.14
C ARG A 26 -12.04 -4.17 -28.42
N VAL A 27 -12.56 -4.55 -27.25
CA VAL A 27 -13.40 -3.67 -26.42
C VAL A 27 -12.62 -2.42 -26.00
N PHE A 28 -11.37 -2.60 -25.58
CA PHE A 28 -10.50 -1.49 -25.19
C PHE A 28 -10.26 -0.50 -26.35
N ARG A 29 -9.97 -1.00 -27.56
CA ARG A 29 -9.85 -0.16 -28.77
C ARG A 29 -11.13 0.60 -29.09
N LEU A 30 -12.30 -0.05 -28.97
CA LEU A 30 -13.59 0.58 -29.21
C LEU A 30 -13.92 1.68 -28.18
N SER A 31 -13.43 1.56 -26.94
CA SER A 31 -13.53 2.62 -25.92
C SER A 31 -12.60 3.82 -26.13
N GLY A 32 -11.87 3.87 -27.25
CA GLY A 32 -10.91 4.95 -27.55
C GLY A 32 -9.55 4.76 -26.88
N GLY A 33 -9.26 3.57 -26.34
CA GLY A 33 -7.95 3.23 -25.79
C GLY A 33 -6.98 2.79 -26.88
N ASP A 34 -5.75 3.31 -26.87
CA ASP A 34 -4.67 2.80 -27.72
C ASP A 34 -3.87 1.73 -26.94
N PRO A 35 -3.94 0.44 -27.32
CA PRO A 35 -3.17 -0.61 -26.64
C PRO A 35 -1.64 -0.43 -26.81
N GLN A 36 -1.17 0.25 -27.85
CA GLN A 36 0.26 0.62 -27.95
C GLN A 36 0.64 1.73 -26.97
N ALA A 37 -0.28 2.63 -26.63
CA ALA A 37 -0.06 3.62 -25.58
C ALA A 37 0.05 2.94 -24.19
N LEU A 38 -0.70 1.87 -23.93
CA LEU A 38 -0.54 1.05 -22.72
C LEU A 38 0.83 0.37 -22.65
N ALA A 39 1.28 -0.25 -23.76
CA ALA A 39 2.60 -0.88 -23.83
C ALA A 39 3.74 0.14 -23.64
N LYS A 40 3.63 1.36 -24.19
CA LYS A 40 4.60 2.44 -23.97
C LYS A 40 4.47 3.12 -22.60
N SER A 41 3.28 3.11 -21.98
CA SER A 41 3.07 3.62 -20.61
C SER A 41 3.66 2.70 -19.53
N SER A 42 4.04 1.47 -19.89
CA SER A 42 4.80 0.57 -19.01
C SER A 42 6.27 1.01 -18.80
N GLY A 43 6.76 1.99 -19.56
CA GLY A 43 8.05 2.63 -19.35
C GLY A 43 7.88 4.08 -18.89
N GLN A 44 8.41 4.42 -17.71
CA GLN A 44 8.36 5.75 -17.10
C GLN A 44 6.97 6.27 -16.67
N VAL A 45 6.37 5.56 -15.71
CA VAL A 45 5.93 6.34 -14.53
C VAL A 45 7.19 7.05 -14.07
N LYS A 46 7.24 8.40 -14.14
CA LYS A 46 8.18 9.18 -13.32
C LYS A 46 7.95 8.67 -11.91
N ARG A 47 8.76 7.70 -11.47
CA ARG A 47 8.79 7.24 -10.10
C ARG A 47 9.30 8.47 -9.38
N GLY A 48 8.38 9.35 -8.98
CA GLY A 48 8.64 10.41 -8.01
C GLY A 48 9.49 9.74 -6.95
N LYS A 49 10.67 10.31 -6.74
CA LYS A 49 11.82 9.73 -6.06
C LYS A 49 11.30 8.85 -4.93
N LYS A 50 11.24 7.52 -5.16
CA LYS A 50 10.54 6.62 -4.23
C LYS A 50 11.24 6.81 -2.90
N VAL A 51 10.54 7.42 -1.94
CA VAL A 51 11.07 7.52 -0.59
C VAL A 51 11.36 6.09 -0.15
N ASP A 52 12.61 5.86 0.19
CA ASP A 52 13.06 4.56 0.64
C ASP A 52 12.17 4.14 1.82
N ARG A 53 11.69 2.90 1.82
CA ARG A 53 10.80 2.43 2.89
C ARG A 53 11.46 2.58 4.27
N GLY A 54 12.78 2.47 4.32
CA GLY A 54 13.57 2.75 5.53
C GLY A 54 13.47 4.22 5.98
N ALA A 55 13.55 5.16 5.04
CA ALA A 55 13.48 6.60 5.35
C ALA A 55 12.10 7.01 5.90
N LEU A 56 11.01 6.43 5.37
CA LEU A 56 9.66 6.68 5.91
C LEU A 56 9.51 6.11 7.33
N SER A 57 9.97 4.88 7.58
CA SER A 57 9.89 4.29 8.92
C SER A 57 10.66 5.12 9.93
N GLN A 58 11.87 5.55 9.57
CA GLN A 58 12.71 6.39 10.42
C GLN A 58 12.05 7.75 10.69
N ALA A 59 11.48 8.40 9.67
CA ALA A 59 10.77 9.66 9.83
C ALA A 59 9.55 9.53 10.76
N ILE A 60 8.82 8.41 10.67
CA ILE A 60 7.71 8.12 11.60
C ILE A 60 8.25 7.98 13.02
N ASP A 61 9.29 7.16 13.23
CA ASP A 61 9.88 6.93 14.56
C ASP A 61 10.41 8.22 15.21
N GLU A 62 10.92 9.17 14.43
CA GLU A 62 11.37 10.48 14.91
C GLU A 62 10.23 11.40 15.36
N VAL A 63 9.04 11.28 14.76
CA VAL A 63 7.87 12.12 15.12
C VAL A 63 7.02 11.53 16.23
N LEU A 64 7.00 10.20 16.40
CA LEU A 64 6.20 9.52 17.42
C LEU A 64 6.39 10.05 18.85
N PRO A 65 7.61 10.38 19.32
CA PRO A 65 7.83 10.93 20.66
C PRO A 65 7.09 12.25 20.92
N LYS A 66 6.79 13.04 19.88
CA LYS A 66 6.05 14.31 20.01
C LYS A 66 4.59 14.08 20.40
N PHE A 67 4.00 13.00 19.91
CA PHE A 67 2.60 12.68 20.19
C PHE A 67 2.42 12.08 21.59
N GLY A 68 3.44 11.41 22.12
CA GLY A 68 3.41 10.88 23.49
C GLY A 68 2.16 10.05 23.76
N SER A 69 1.41 10.41 24.80
CA SER A 69 0.15 9.75 25.18
C SER A 69 -1.10 10.39 24.55
N ALA A 70 -0.95 11.37 23.66
CA ALA A 70 -2.07 11.98 22.97
C ALA A 70 -2.61 11.06 21.87
N ASP A 71 -3.89 11.24 21.55
CA ASP A 71 -4.54 10.56 20.44
C ASP A 71 -4.29 11.37 19.16
N PHE A 72 -3.99 10.68 18.05
CA PHE A 72 -3.66 11.31 16.77
C PHE A 72 -4.13 10.46 15.59
N THR A 73 -4.17 11.08 14.41
CA THR A 73 -4.49 10.45 13.14
C THR A 73 -3.24 10.27 12.28
N ALA A 74 -3.35 9.46 11.22
CA ALA A 74 -2.28 9.35 10.23
C ALA A 74 -2.00 10.69 9.51
N ALA A 75 -3.01 11.55 9.36
CA ALA A 75 -2.87 12.88 8.77
C ALA A 75 -2.00 13.78 9.66
N ASP A 76 -2.15 13.70 10.98
CA ASP A 76 -1.33 14.47 11.93
C ASP A 76 0.15 14.06 11.85
N ILE A 77 0.43 12.75 11.73
CA ILE A 77 1.78 12.24 11.49
C ILE A 77 2.34 12.77 10.17
N TYR A 78 1.55 12.70 9.09
CA TYR A 78 1.98 13.20 7.78
C TYR A 78 2.35 14.69 7.83
N GLN A 79 1.51 15.53 8.44
CA GLN A 79 1.79 16.96 8.60
C GLN A 79 3.05 17.20 9.43
N GLU A 80 3.25 16.44 10.50
CA GLU A 80 4.44 16.58 11.34
C GLU A 80 5.72 16.15 10.60
N ILE A 81 5.66 15.08 9.79
CA ILE A 81 6.79 14.66 8.97
C ILE A 81 7.10 15.72 7.91
N GLN A 82 6.10 16.24 7.19
CA GLN A 82 6.33 17.32 6.22
C GLN A 82 6.92 18.58 6.86
N ARG A 83 6.55 18.89 8.11
CA ARG A 83 7.09 20.03 8.85
C ARG A 83 8.56 19.85 9.22
N ARG A 84 8.99 18.62 9.57
CA ARG A 84 10.37 18.33 9.97
C ARG A 84 11.29 18.00 8.80
N HIS A 85 10.74 17.36 7.77
CA HIS A 85 11.43 16.88 6.59
C HIS A 85 10.76 17.46 5.33
N PRO A 86 10.82 18.79 5.11
CA PRO A 86 10.12 19.45 4.00
C PRO A 86 10.60 18.97 2.63
N ASP A 87 11.84 18.49 2.54
CA ASP A 87 12.43 17.94 1.30
C ASP A 87 11.97 16.51 1.01
N MET A 88 11.25 15.86 1.93
CA MET A 88 10.78 14.50 1.76
C MET A 88 9.43 14.47 1.03
N GLU A 89 9.45 14.06 -0.24
CA GLU A 89 8.24 13.89 -1.05
C GLU A 89 7.43 12.66 -0.61
N LEU A 90 6.53 12.84 0.35
CA LEU A 90 5.64 11.80 0.85
C LEU A 90 4.22 11.93 0.30
N LYS A 91 3.57 10.78 0.14
CA LYS A 91 2.12 10.71 -0.07
C LYS A 91 1.45 10.37 1.25
N GLU A 92 0.38 11.09 1.58
CA GLU A 92 -0.42 10.85 2.79
C GLU A 92 -0.89 9.39 2.88
N SER A 93 -1.30 8.79 1.76
CA SER A 93 -1.70 7.38 1.71
C SER A 93 -0.57 6.42 2.10
N SER A 94 0.69 6.75 1.80
CA SER A 94 1.84 5.93 2.18
C SER A 94 2.11 6.00 3.68
N VAL A 95 1.94 7.17 4.29
CA VAL A 95 2.02 7.35 5.74
C VAL A 95 0.89 6.59 6.42
N SER A 96 -0.34 6.72 5.92
CA SER A 96 -1.50 6.00 6.47
C SER A 96 -1.30 4.49 6.46
N SER A 97 -0.84 3.90 5.35
CA SER A 97 -0.55 2.47 5.30
C SER A 97 0.58 2.05 6.24
N ALA A 98 1.63 2.87 6.37
CA ALA A 98 2.75 2.59 7.28
C ALA A 98 2.32 2.65 8.76
N VAL A 99 1.52 3.64 9.13
CA VAL A 99 1.01 3.80 10.51
C VAL A 99 0.07 2.67 10.89
N VAL A 100 -0.83 2.25 9.99
CA VAL A 100 -1.70 1.09 10.21
C VAL A 100 -0.86 -0.17 10.43
N ARG A 101 0.12 -0.40 9.55
CA ARG A 101 1.02 -1.55 9.68
C ARG A 101 1.80 -1.55 11.01
N LEU A 102 2.30 -0.39 11.45
CA LEU A 102 2.97 -0.26 12.75
C LEU A 102 2.05 -0.54 13.94
N ALA A 103 0.73 -0.37 13.78
CA ALA A 103 -0.23 -0.73 14.81
C ALA A 103 -0.62 -2.23 14.78
N GLU A 104 -0.60 -2.86 13.61
CA GLU A 104 -0.92 -4.28 13.41
C GLU A 104 0.25 -5.23 13.74
N ASP A 105 1.47 -4.88 13.33
CA ASP A 105 2.69 -5.71 13.46
C ASP A 105 3.30 -5.69 14.88
N ASP A 106 2.47 -5.52 15.93
CA ASP A 106 2.87 -5.37 17.33
C ASP A 106 3.92 -4.25 17.58
N GLY A 107 3.87 -3.23 16.74
CA GLY A 107 4.77 -2.07 16.79
C GLY A 107 4.42 -1.10 17.93
N PRO A 108 4.99 0.12 17.91
CA PRO A 108 4.87 1.09 19.00
C PRO A 108 3.49 1.75 19.10
N LEU A 109 2.55 1.41 18.22
CA LEU A 109 1.25 2.05 18.12
C LEU A 109 0.11 1.10 18.50
N THR A 110 -0.98 1.67 19.01
CA THR A 110 -2.25 0.99 19.20
C THR A 110 -3.37 1.77 18.52
N VAL A 111 -4.29 1.07 17.85
CA VAL A 111 -5.52 1.66 17.33
C VAL A 111 -6.50 1.87 18.48
N VAL A 112 -6.85 3.12 18.76
CA VAL A 112 -7.86 3.49 19.77
C VAL A 112 -9.27 3.38 19.16
N SER A 113 -9.42 3.84 17.92
CA SER A 113 -10.68 3.78 17.19
C SER A 113 -10.43 3.50 15.72
N GLN A 114 -11.10 2.47 15.18
CA GLN A 114 -11.02 2.15 13.78
C GLN A 114 -11.95 3.07 12.98
N GLY A 115 -11.38 3.78 12.01
CA GLY A 115 -12.14 4.60 11.07
C GLY A 115 -13.06 3.75 10.18
N LYS A 116 -14.22 4.31 9.81
CA LYS A 116 -15.16 3.69 8.85
C LYS A 116 -15.58 4.69 7.79
N GLY A 117 -15.53 4.29 6.52
CA GLY A 117 -15.86 5.16 5.39
C GLY A 117 -14.90 6.34 5.30
N ARG A 118 -15.43 7.57 5.47
CA ARG A 118 -14.63 8.81 5.46
C ARG A 118 -14.03 9.20 6.81
N ARG A 119 -14.35 8.47 7.89
CA ARG A 119 -13.77 8.74 9.22
C ARG A 119 -12.36 8.15 9.31
N ALA A 120 -11.40 8.95 9.73
CA ALA A 120 -10.04 8.50 9.98
C ALA A 120 -9.95 7.60 11.23
N SER A 121 -8.98 6.68 11.22
CA SER A 121 -8.62 5.92 12.42
C SER A 121 -7.84 6.79 13.40
N ILE A 122 -8.03 6.53 14.68
CA ILE A 122 -7.35 7.19 15.79
C ILE A 122 -6.34 6.22 16.39
N PHE A 123 -5.12 6.71 16.57
CA PHE A 123 -3.97 5.96 17.07
C PHE A 123 -3.41 6.63 18.32
N LYS A 124 -2.66 5.84 19.09
CA LYS A 124 -1.94 6.28 20.29
C LYS A 124 -0.63 5.52 20.40
N VAL A 125 0.41 6.14 20.96
CA VAL A 125 1.67 5.43 21.25
C VAL A 125 1.47 4.50 22.44
N LYS A 126 1.94 3.25 22.33
CA LYS A 126 1.98 2.30 23.45
C LYS A 126 2.88 2.88 24.54
N SER A 127 2.37 2.98 25.77
CA SER A 127 3.23 3.31 26.90
C SER A 127 4.32 2.24 27.02
N LYS A 128 5.56 2.64 27.30
CA LYS A 128 6.74 1.74 27.41
C LYS A 128 6.61 0.63 28.48
N GLY A 129 5.49 0.51 29.18
CA GLY A 129 5.23 -0.51 30.19
C GLY A 129 4.60 -1.82 29.70
N ALA A 130 4.15 -1.92 28.44
CA ALA A 130 3.37 -3.08 27.98
C ALA A 130 4.18 -4.26 27.41
N ARG A 131 5.53 -4.19 27.38
CA ARG A 131 6.40 -5.25 26.83
C ARG A 131 6.88 -6.30 27.86
N ALA A 132 6.38 -6.29 29.10
CA ALA A 132 6.94 -7.10 30.18
C ALA A 132 6.12 -8.34 30.61
N GLU A 133 4.98 -8.68 30.00
CA GLU A 133 4.06 -9.69 30.59
C GLU A 133 3.59 -10.83 29.66
N LYS A 134 4.38 -11.24 28.67
CA LYS A 134 4.10 -12.50 27.92
C LYS A 134 5.35 -13.33 27.64
N ALA A 135 6.15 -13.54 28.68
CA ALA A 135 7.15 -14.59 28.73
C ALA A 135 7.16 -15.21 30.14
N SER A 136 6.10 -15.97 30.45
CA SER A 136 6.04 -16.94 31.55
C SER A 136 5.24 -18.15 31.07
#